data_AF-A0A3N4U922-F1
#
_entry.id   AF-A0A3N4U922-F1
#
_cell.length_a   1.000
_cell.length_b   1.000
_cell.length_c   1.000
_cell.angle_alpha   90.00
_cell.angle_beta   90.00
_cell.angle_gamma   90.00
#
_symmetry.space_group_name_H-M   'P 1'
#
loop_
_entity.id
_entity.type
_entity.pdbx_description
1 polymer ?
#
loop_
_entity_poly.entity_id
_entity_poly.type
_entity_poly.pdbx_seq_one_letter_code
_entity_poly.pdbx_strand_id
1 'polypeptide(L)'
;MALDRWIALILVGICLAYGYTAWFTMDAGLAPFMKRNPIWPSTFPKVLSILGLAASCVILFNLEKNEPEVGDIDYRRLHEYKLGQAVLLLTLMVIYALSLRPLGFIGSTMGFLILGSAILGERKWHIMVLVAGIATFVVWYLVSQVLGIYMRPFPSFIGG
;
A
#
# COMPACT_ATOMS: atom_id res chain seq x y z
N MET A 1 19.20 3.43 -19.21
CA MET A 1 19.82 4.77 -18.97
C MET A 1 18.91 5.97 -19.27
N ALA A 2 18.50 6.22 -20.53
CA ALA A 2 17.63 7.37 -20.82
C ALA A 2 16.21 7.17 -20.27
N LEU A 3 15.66 5.96 -20.42
CA LEU A 3 14.31 5.60 -19.97
C LEU A 3 14.15 5.74 -18.46
N ASP A 4 15.08 5.22 -17.66
CA ASP A 4 15.05 5.29 -16.19
C ASP A 4 15.06 6.73 -15.70
N ARG A 5 15.82 7.59 -16.38
CA ARG A 5 15.91 9.01 -16.07
C ARG A 5 14.62 9.75 -16.44
N TRP A 6 13.96 9.38 -17.54
CA TRP A 6 12.63 9.89 -17.90
C TRP A 6 11.54 9.43 -16.93
N ILE A 7 11.58 8.15 -16.52
CA ILE A 7 10.67 7.60 -15.51
C ILE A 7 10.88 8.31 -14.17
N ALA A 8 12.13 8.54 -13.77
CA ALA A 8 12.46 9.28 -12.55
C ALA A 8 11.96 10.73 -12.62
N LEU A 9 12.07 11.42 -13.76
CA LEU A 9 11.52 12.77 -13.94
C LEU A 9 9.99 12.79 -13.79
N ILE A 10 9.30 11.82 -14.37
CA ILE A 10 7.84 11.69 -14.23
C ILE A 10 7.49 11.43 -12.75
N LEU A 11 8.24 10.55 -12.08
CA LEU A 11 8.01 10.21 -10.68
C LEU A 11 8.25 11.41 -9.75
N VAL A 12 9.29 12.22 -9.99
CA VAL A 12 9.50 13.51 -9.31
C VAL A 12 8.29 14.41 -9.51
N GLY A 13 7.80 14.55 -10.75
CA GLY A 13 6.62 15.38 -11.04
C GLY A 13 5.39 14.93 -10.26
N ILE A 14 5.14 13.62 -10.19
CA ILE A 14 4.05 13.03 -9.41
C ILE A 14 4.26 13.28 -7.91
N CYS A 15 5.46 13.04 -7.37
CA CYS A 15 5.76 13.26 -5.96
C CYS A 15 5.64 14.74 -5.56
N LEU A 16 6.01 15.67 -6.43
CA LEU A 16 5.85 17.11 -6.20
C LEU A 16 4.36 17.51 -6.23
N ALA A 17 3.59 17.05 -7.21
CA ALA A 17 2.16 17.33 -7.28
C ALA A 17 1.42 16.74 -6.07
N TYR A 18 1.73 15.49 -5.72
CA TYR A 18 1.15 14.79 -4.57
C TYR A 18 1.59 15.39 -3.23
N GLY A 19 2.85 15.86 -3.13
CA GLY A 19 3.34 16.61 -1.98
C GLY A 19 2.64 17.96 -1.84
N TYR A 20 2.54 18.73 -2.93
CA TYR A 20 1.87 20.03 -2.91
C TYR A 20 0.43 19.91 -2.42
N THR A 21 -0.33 18.92 -2.92
CA THR A 21 -1.70 18.69 -2.43
C THR A 21 -1.72 18.29 -0.96
N ALA A 22 -0.78 17.44 -0.52
CA ALA A 22 -0.69 17.01 0.88
C ALA A 22 -0.35 18.13 1.87
N TRP A 23 0.57 19.04 1.53
CA TRP A 23 0.98 20.14 2.40
C TRP A 23 0.05 21.36 2.35
N PHE A 24 -0.48 21.71 1.18
CA PHE A 24 -1.22 22.96 1.03
C PHE A 24 -2.73 22.75 0.98
N THR A 25 -3.21 21.74 0.27
CA THR A 25 -4.66 21.55 0.07
C THR A 25 -5.31 20.74 1.20
N MET A 26 -4.65 19.67 1.66
CA MET A 26 -5.19 18.84 2.73
C MET A 26 -5.09 19.56 4.08
N ASP A 27 -3.96 20.18 4.43
CA ASP A 27 -3.80 20.82 5.74
C ASP A 27 -4.72 22.04 5.95
N ALA A 28 -4.97 22.81 4.89
CA ALA A 28 -5.88 23.96 4.92
C ALA A 28 -7.36 23.53 5.08
N GLY A 29 -7.74 22.38 4.51
CA GLY A 29 -9.10 21.84 4.57
C GLY A 29 -9.43 21.05 5.84
N LEU A 30 -8.46 20.83 6.75
CA LEU A 30 -8.71 20.04 7.96
C LEU A 30 -9.60 20.79 8.96
N ALA A 31 -10.72 20.19 9.29
CA ALA A 31 -11.60 20.65 10.35
C ALA A 31 -10.87 20.71 11.71
N PRO A 32 -11.24 21.63 12.63
CA PRO A 32 -10.53 21.85 13.89
C PRO A 32 -10.40 20.62 14.78
N PHE A 33 -11.30 19.63 14.67
CA PHE A 33 -11.22 18.38 15.41
C PHE A 33 -10.12 17.44 14.88
N MET A 34 -9.85 17.43 13.57
CA MET A 34 -8.81 16.57 12.97
C MET A 34 -7.39 17.08 13.24
N LYS A 35 -7.24 18.40 13.44
CA LYS A 35 -5.95 19.02 13.80
C LYS A 35 -5.44 18.62 15.20
N ARG A 36 -6.33 18.12 16.07
CA ARG A 36 -6.01 17.64 17.42
C ARG A 36 -5.59 16.17 17.45
N ASN A 37 -5.71 15.44 16.33
CA ASN A 37 -5.25 14.05 16.28
C ASN A 37 -3.71 13.99 16.10
N PRO A 38 -3.04 12.98 16.69
CA PRO A 38 -1.59 12.80 16.58
C PRO A 38 -1.09 12.64 15.15
N ILE A 39 -1.92 12.07 14.27
CA ILE A 39 -1.61 11.79 12.85
C ILE A 39 -2.73 12.35 11.99
N TRP A 40 -2.36 13.11 10.97
CA TRP A 40 -3.30 13.73 10.05
C TRP A 40 -3.47 12.85 8.80
N PRO A 41 -4.62 12.94 8.10
CA PRO A 41 -4.80 12.29 6.80
C PRO A 41 -3.71 12.65 5.78
N SER A 42 -3.08 13.82 5.94
CA SER A 42 -1.97 14.29 5.11
C SER A 42 -0.60 13.70 5.49
N THR A 43 -0.43 13.11 6.68
CA THR A 43 0.88 12.60 7.14
C THR A 43 1.40 11.47 6.25
N PHE A 44 0.55 10.53 5.85
CA PHE A 44 0.95 9.45 4.93
C PHE A 44 1.34 9.97 3.54
N PRO A 45 0.52 10.81 2.87
CA PRO A 45 0.91 11.45 1.62
C PRO A 45 2.22 12.24 1.68
N LYS A 46 2.44 12.97 2.78
CA LYS A 46 3.68 13.73 3.00
C LYS A 46 4.91 12.83 3.03
N VAL A 47 4.87 11.77 3.83
CA VAL A 47 5.98 10.81 3.94
C VAL A 47 6.26 10.12 2.60
N LEU A 48 5.22 9.67 1.90
CA LEU A 48 5.34 9.07 0.57
C LEU A 48 5.95 10.03 -0.46
N SER A 49 5.55 11.30 -0.45
CA SER A 49 6.12 12.33 -1.32
C SER A 49 7.61 12.52 -1.04
N ILE A 50 8.03 12.63 0.23
CA ILE A 50 9.45 12.79 0.60
C ILE A 50 10.27 11.57 0.17
N LEU A 51 9.81 10.36 0.50
CA LEU A 51 10.52 9.13 0.17
C LEU A 51 10.60 8.92 -1.35
N GLY A 52 9.51 9.16 -2.08
CA GLY A 52 9.50 9.06 -3.53
C GLY A 52 10.40 10.09 -4.21
N LEU A 53 10.47 11.31 -3.66
CA LEU A 53 11.36 12.36 -4.16
C LEU A 53 12.82 12.03 -3.86
N ALA A 54 13.13 11.49 -2.67
CA ALA A 54 14.46 11.00 -2.33
C ALA A 54 14.90 9.84 -3.25
N ALA A 55 14.05 8.84 -3.45
CA ALA A 55 14.32 7.72 -4.36
C ALA A 55 14.51 8.19 -5.80
N SER A 56 13.69 9.11 -6.28
CA SER A 56 13.84 9.67 -7.63
C SER A 56 15.12 10.47 -7.79
N CYS A 57 15.53 11.22 -6.77
CA CYS A 57 16.81 11.93 -6.77
C CYS A 57 17.97 10.93 -6.86
N VAL A 58 17.94 9.82 -6.12
CA VAL A 58 18.98 8.76 -6.20
C VAL A 58 19.12 8.24 -7.63
N ILE A 59 18.01 7.98 -8.32
CA ILE A 59 17.99 7.53 -9.72
C ILE A 59 18.51 8.62 -10.66
N LEU A 60 18.07 9.88 -10.49
CA LEU A 60 18.51 11.02 -11.32
C LEU A 60 20.00 11.33 -11.18
N PHE A 61 20.55 11.20 -9.97
CA PHE A 61 21.98 11.38 -9.69
C PHE A 61 22.81 10.14 -10.04
N ASN A 62 22.19 9.07 -10.54
CA ASN A 62 22.86 7.83 -10.96
C ASN A 62 23.74 7.28 -9.83
N LEU A 63 23.27 7.40 -8.58
CA LEU A 63 23.95 6.85 -7.40
C LEU A 63 23.80 5.31 -7.33
N GLU A 64 22.96 4.75 -8.20
CA GLU A 64 22.84 3.34 -8.46
C GLU A 64 24.11 2.84 -9.17
N LYS A 65 24.87 2.01 -8.47
CA LYS A 65 25.91 1.19 -9.09
C LYS A 65 25.18 0.29 -10.09
N ASN A 66 25.61 0.32 -11.36
CA ASN A 66 25.08 -0.51 -12.44
C ASN A 66 25.07 -2.00 -12.05
N GLU A 67 24.06 -2.45 -11.32
CA GLU A 67 23.66 -3.84 -11.29
C GLU A 67 23.01 -4.12 -12.65
N PRO A 68 23.37 -5.25 -13.30
CA PRO A 68 22.77 -5.59 -14.59
C PRO A 68 21.25 -5.67 -14.40
N GLU A 69 20.52 -4.83 -15.13
CA GLU A 69 19.06 -4.84 -15.19
C GLU A 69 18.60 -6.29 -15.41
N VAL A 70 18.05 -6.91 -14.37
CA VAL A 70 17.41 -8.21 -14.48
C VAL A 70 16.10 -7.99 -15.23
N GLY A 71 16.19 -8.12 -16.55
CA GLY A 71 15.06 -8.25 -17.45
C GLY A 71 14.55 -6.93 -17.98
N ASP A 72 15.01 -6.57 -19.17
CA ASP A 72 14.27 -5.73 -20.11
C ASP A 72 12.84 -6.32 -20.18
N ILE A 73 11.83 -5.59 -19.71
CA ILE A 73 10.43 -6.05 -19.75
C ILE A 73 10.03 -6.11 -21.22
N ASP A 74 10.18 -7.28 -21.83
CA ASP A 74 9.80 -7.53 -23.22
C ASP A 74 8.27 -7.43 -23.32
N TYR A 75 7.78 -6.32 -23.86
CA TYR A 75 6.36 -6.03 -24.05
C TYR A 75 5.61 -7.13 -24.83
N ARG A 76 6.33 -8.00 -25.56
CA ARG A 76 5.77 -9.15 -26.31
C ARG A 76 5.62 -10.43 -25.48
N ARG A 77 6.24 -10.51 -24.30
CA ARG A 77 6.21 -11.69 -23.42
C ARG A 77 5.46 -11.49 -22.12
N LEU A 78 4.61 -10.45 -22.02
CA LEU A 78 3.78 -10.27 -20.83
C LEU A 78 2.96 -11.52 -20.49
N HIS A 79 2.50 -12.29 -21.49
CA HIS A 79 1.73 -13.53 -21.26
C HIS A 79 2.56 -14.70 -20.68
N GLU A 80 3.90 -14.65 -20.76
CA GLU A 80 4.79 -15.62 -20.09
C GLU A 80 4.97 -15.30 -18.60
N TYR A 81 4.68 -14.07 -18.18
CA TYR A 81 4.60 -13.73 -16.76
C TYR A 81 3.34 -14.35 -16.15
N LYS A 82 3.35 -14.59 -14.84
CA LYS A 82 2.21 -15.10 -14.08
C LYS A 82 1.05 -14.09 -14.00
N LEU A 83 0.57 -13.59 -15.14
CA LEU A 83 -0.50 -12.60 -15.25
C LEU A 83 -1.79 -13.10 -14.62
N GLY A 84 -2.11 -14.39 -14.77
CA GLY A 84 -3.28 -14.98 -14.11
C GLY A 84 -3.22 -14.82 -12.59
N GLN A 85 -2.05 -15.03 -11.98
CA GLN A 85 -1.84 -14.83 -10.54
C GLN A 85 -1.90 -13.35 -10.17
N ALA A 86 -1.30 -12.47 -10.99
CA ALA A 86 -1.33 -11.02 -10.77
C ALA A 86 -2.75 -10.43 -10.87
N VAL A 87 -3.51 -10.77 -11.92
CA VAL A 87 -4.90 -10.35 -12.11
C VAL A 87 -5.80 -10.87 -10.99
N LEU A 88 -5.57 -12.11 -10.55
CA LEU A 88 -6.35 -12.71 -9.47
C LEU A 88 -6.03 -12.05 -8.12
N LEU A 89 -4.77 -11.68 -7.85
CA LEU A 89 -4.39 -10.86 -6.71
C LEU A 89 -4.99 -9.44 -6.78
N LEU A 90 -4.98 -8.79 -7.95
CA LEU A 90 -5.62 -7.48 -8.14
C LEU A 90 -7.12 -7.55 -7.87
N THR A 91 -7.78 -8.59 -8.36
CA THR A 91 -9.21 -8.84 -8.10
C THR A 91 -9.45 -9.05 -6.60
N LEU A 92 -8.57 -9.82 -5.94
CA LEU A 92 -8.62 -10.03 -4.49
C LEU A 92 -8.44 -8.72 -3.72
N MET A 93 -7.59 -7.80 -4.17
CA MET A 93 -7.43 -6.48 -3.56
C MET A 93 -8.71 -5.65 -3.64
N VAL A 94 -9.42 -5.70 -4.77
CA VAL A 94 -10.72 -5.03 -4.92
C VAL A 94 -11.76 -5.64 -3.98
N ILE A 95 -11.84 -6.98 -3.90
CA ILE A 95 -12.74 -7.68 -2.99
C ILE A 95 -12.43 -7.31 -1.53
N TYR A 96 -11.15 -7.26 -1.16
CA TYR A 96 -10.69 -6.84 0.16
C TYR A 96 -11.13 -5.40 0.48
N ALA A 97 -10.93 -4.46 -0.45
CA ALA A 97 -11.33 -3.07 -0.28
C ALA A 97 -12.85 -2.91 -0.08
N LEU A 98 -13.65 -3.66 -0.85
CA LEU A 98 -15.11 -3.70 -0.70
C LEU A 98 -15.54 -4.35 0.63
N SER A 99 -14.79 -5.36 1.08
CA SER A 99 -15.05 -6.12 2.31
C SER A 99 -14.65 -5.40 3.60
N LEU A 100 -13.78 -4.37 3.53
CA LEU A 100 -13.36 -3.59 4.70
C LEU A 100 -14.54 -2.97 5.46
N ARG A 101 -15.56 -2.48 4.73
CA ARG A 101 -16.73 -1.84 5.34
C ARG A 101 -17.72 -2.82 5.98
N PRO A 102 -18.11 -3.93 5.33
CA PRO A 102 -19.06 -4.90 5.90
C PRO A 102 -18.43 -5.90 6.88
N LEU A 103 -17.22 -6.41 6.62
CA LEU A 103 -16.61 -7.50 7.42
C LEU A 103 -15.73 -7.01 8.57
N GLY A 104 -15.38 -5.72 8.57
CA GLY A 104 -14.42 -5.16 9.52
C GLY A 104 -12.97 -5.48 9.14
N PHE A 105 -12.04 -4.76 9.77
CA PHE A 105 -10.61 -4.83 9.41
C PHE A 105 -10.02 -6.23 9.64
N ILE A 106 -10.35 -6.89 10.76
CA ILE A 106 -9.74 -8.17 11.13
C ILE A 106 -10.16 -9.28 10.16
N GLY A 107 -11.47 -9.39 9.87
CA GLY A 107 -12.00 -10.40 8.96
C GLY A 107 -11.50 -10.20 7.52
N SER A 108 -11.52 -8.96 7.03
CA SER A 108 -11.10 -8.65 5.67
C SER A 108 -9.59 -8.90 5.46
N THR A 109 -8.75 -8.46 6.39
CA THR A 109 -7.29 -8.56 6.28
C THR A 109 -6.80 -10.00 6.45
N MET A 110 -7.37 -10.74 7.41
CA MET A 110 -7.04 -12.15 7.59
C MET A 110 -7.44 -12.96 6.33
N GLY A 111 -8.64 -12.73 5.80
CA GLY A 111 -9.10 -13.38 4.56
C GLY A 111 -8.23 -13.03 3.35
N PHE A 112 -7.86 -11.76 3.20
CA PHE A 112 -6.97 -11.31 2.14
C PHE A 112 -5.58 -11.96 2.22
N LEU A 113 -4.97 -12.03 3.40
CA LEU A 113 -3.65 -12.63 3.59
C LEU A 113 -3.67 -14.15 3.36
N ILE A 114 -4.70 -14.84 3.84
CA ILE A 114 -4.89 -16.27 3.65
C ILE A 114 -5.12 -16.60 2.16
N LEU A 115 -6.09 -15.93 1.53
CA LEU A 115 -6.39 -16.19 0.12
C LEU A 115 -5.23 -15.77 -0.78
N GLY A 116 -4.64 -14.60 -0.55
CA GLY A 116 -3.51 -14.08 -1.33
C GLY A 116 -2.29 -15.00 -1.27
N SER A 117 -1.98 -15.54 -0.08
CA SER A 117 -0.89 -16.50 0.10
C SER A 117 -1.22 -17.86 -0.54
N ALA A 118 -2.46 -18.34 -0.45
CA ALA A 118 -2.90 -19.55 -1.13
C ALA A 118 -2.81 -19.40 -2.67
N ILE A 119 -3.15 -18.24 -3.23
CA ILE A 119 -2.99 -17.90 -4.65
C ILE A 119 -1.52 -17.88 -5.05
N LEU A 120 -0.63 -17.49 -4.14
CA LEU A 120 0.82 -17.56 -4.32
C LEU A 120 1.38 -18.98 -4.35
N GLY A 121 0.59 -19.98 -3.94
CA GLY A 121 0.95 -21.40 -3.94
C GLY A 121 1.50 -21.90 -2.60
N GLU A 122 1.44 -21.11 -1.53
CA GLU A 122 1.79 -21.57 -0.18
C GLU A 122 0.82 -22.66 0.29
N ARG A 123 1.35 -23.85 0.60
CA ARG A 123 0.52 -25.03 0.99
C ARG A 123 0.44 -25.26 2.49
N LYS A 124 1.12 -24.46 3.32
CA LYS A 124 1.15 -24.62 4.78
C LYS A 124 0.04 -23.81 5.47
N TRP A 125 -1.20 -24.27 5.31
CA TRP A 125 -2.41 -23.61 5.84
C TRP A 125 -2.31 -23.21 7.32
N HIS A 126 -1.77 -24.06 8.18
CA HIS A 126 -1.65 -23.76 9.62
C HIS A 126 -0.72 -22.57 9.93
N ILE A 127 0.42 -22.47 9.23
CA ILE A 127 1.37 -21.36 9.41
C ILE A 127 0.77 -20.09 8.81
N MET A 128 0.13 -20.21 7.65
CA MET A 128 -0.50 -19.07 6.97
C MET A 128 -1.59 -18.43 7.83
N VAL A 129 -2.48 -19.24 8.43
CA VAL A 129 -3.54 -18.72 9.31
C VAL A 129 -2.96 -18.07 10.56
N LEU A 130 -1.92 -18.67 11.16
CA LEU A 130 -1.25 -18.12 12.34
C LEU A 130 -0.59 -16.77 12.03
N VAL A 131 0.20 -16.71 10.96
CA VAL A 131 0.89 -15.49 10.51
C VAL A 131 -0.12 -14.42 10.12
N ALA A 132 -1.16 -14.78 9.35
CA ALA A 132 -2.22 -13.85 8.98
C ALA A 132 -2.95 -13.29 10.20
N GLY A 133 -3.23 -14.12 11.20
CA GLY A 133 -3.85 -13.70 12.46
C GLY A 133 -2.97 -12.75 13.26
N ILE A 134 -1.71 -13.11 13.47
CA ILE A 134 -0.75 -12.27 14.21
C ILE A 134 -0.53 -10.94 13.46
N ALA A 135 -0.27 -10.97 12.16
CA ALA A 135 -0.05 -9.78 11.36
C ALA A 135 -1.28 -8.85 11.39
N THR A 136 -2.47 -9.42 11.19
CA THR A 136 -3.72 -8.66 11.25
C THR A 136 -3.93 -8.03 12.63
N PHE A 137 -3.68 -8.77 13.70
CA PHE A 137 -3.82 -8.27 15.07
C PHE A 137 -2.82 -7.17 15.40
N VAL A 138 -1.55 -7.33 15.00
CA VAL A 138 -0.49 -6.33 15.22
C VAL A 138 -0.80 -5.05 14.47
N VAL A 139 -1.21 -5.14 13.19
CA VAL A 139 -1.58 -3.95 12.40
C VAL A 139 -2.82 -3.29 12.99
N TRP A 140 -3.83 -4.07 13.35
CA TRP A 140 -5.03 -3.54 14.00
C TRP A 140 -4.68 -2.82 15.32
N TYR A 141 -3.84 -3.42 16.15
CA TYR A 141 -3.39 -2.83 17.41
C TYR A 141 -2.64 -1.53 17.19
N LEU A 142 -1.69 -1.51 16.24
CA LEU A 142 -1.00 -0.27 15.87
C LEU A 142 -2.00 0.81 15.44
N VAL A 143 -2.89 0.50 14.50
CA VAL A 143 -3.76 1.52 13.94
C VAL A 143 -4.84 1.99 14.93
N SER A 144 -5.43 1.06 15.66
CA SER A 144 -6.51 1.36 16.60
C SER A 144 -6.01 1.96 17.91
N GLN A 145 -4.94 1.43 18.49
CA GLN A 145 -4.46 1.83 19.82
C GLN A 145 -3.31 2.85 19.75
N VAL A 146 -2.36 2.68 18.82
CA VAL A 146 -1.20 3.58 18.72
C VAL A 146 -1.54 4.82 17.90
N LEU A 147 -2.20 4.65 16.75
CA LEU A 147 -2.56 5.77 15.87
C LEU A 147 -3.87 6.45 16.30
N GLY A 148 -4.69 5.80 17.14
CA GLY A 148 -5.99 6.31 17.57
C GLY A 148 -6.99 6.49 16.42
N ILE A 149 -6.74 5.87 15.26
CA ILE A 149 -7.63 5.92 14.11
C ILE A 149 -8.63 4.78 14.28
N TYR A 150 -9.90 5.13 14.51
CA TYR A 150 -10.95 4.14 14.69
C TYR A 150 -11.20 3.37 13.38
N MET A 151 -10.70 2.14 13.33
CA MET A 151 -11.08 1.16 12.32
C MET A 151 -12.04 0.16 12.97
N ARG A 152 -13.22 -0.04 12.36
CA ARG A 152 -14.21 -0.99 12.86
C ARG A 152 -13.60 -2.40 12.93
N PRO A 153 -13.39 -2.97 14.13
CA PRO A 153 -12.75 -4.28 14.28
C PRO A 153 -13.68 -5.42 13.84
N PHE A 154 -14.98 -5.26 14.08
CA PHE A 154 -16.00 -6.27 13.85
C PHE A 154 -16.89 -5.95 12.64
N PRO A 155 -17.48 -6.97 12.01
CA PRO A 155 -18.41 -6.80 10.91
C PRO A 155 -19.56 -5.89 11.30
N SER A 156 -20.08 -5.14 10.32
CA SER A 156 -21.20 -4.19 10.48
C SER A 156 -22.48 -4.82 11.02
N PHE A 157 -22.55 -6.15 11.07
CA PHE A 157 -23.65 -6.91 11.65
C PHE A 157 -23.57 -7.07 13.18
N ILE A 158 -22.39 -6.90 13.80
CA ILE A 158 -22.17 -7.14 15.23
C ILE A 158 -21.95 -5.83 16.02
N GLY A 159 -21.62 -4.72 15.35
CA GLY A 159 -21.49 -3.40 15.98
C GLY A 159 -21.90 -2.29 15.03
N GLY A 160 -22.98 -1.58 15.36
CA GLY A 160 -23.50 -0.42 14.62
C GLY A 160 -22.47 0.69 14.44
#